data_AF-A0A7C3E589-F1
#
_entry.id   AF-A0A7C3E589-F1
#
_cell.length_a   1.000
_cell.length_b   1.000
_cell.length_c   1.000
_cell.angle_alpha   90.00
_cell.angle_beta   90.00
_cell.angle_gamma   90.00
#
_symmetry.space_group_name_H-M   'P 1'
#
loop_
_entity.id
_entity.type
_entity.pdbx_description
1 polymer ?
#
loop_
_entity_poly.entity_id
_entity_poly.type
_entity_poly.pdbx_seq_one_letter_code
_entity_poly.pdbx_strand_id
1 'polypeptide(L)'
;MISSILGHELDKPLAWLIKKTVLERIHPIALTLIGLLINFMAAAAIILGFWITAGVLILIAGLFDMLDGATARTVHKTSSFGGFLDSVIDRYSDMVLLISLIIYYAIQDKIFLLTLCSIASLGTVLIPYTRAKAEAFIPQCNVGIMERAERIILLAAGAIFNIMDIVIWLLAIFTHITVFHRIYYTWREIQRREKMPCSHNLMKGD
;
A
#
# COMPACT_ATOMS: atom_id res chain seq x y z
N MET A 1 -6.82 0.50 -8.83
CA MET A 1 -7.97 0.90 -9.70
C MET A 1 -8.95 1.78 -8.94
N ILE A 2 -9.21 1.47 -7.66
CA ILE A 2 -9.99 2.32 -6.76
C ILE A 2 -9.15 3.53 -6.33
N SER A 3 -7.86 3.32 -6.06
CA SER A 3 -6.90 4.38 -5.69
C SER A 3 -6.86 5.55 -6.68
N SER A 4 -6.84 5.29 -8.00
CA SER A 4 -6.82 6.33 -9.04
C SER A 4 -8.12 7.11 -9.18
N ILE A 5 -9.25 6.53 -8.79
CA ILE A 5 -10.57 7.17 -8.83
C ILE A 5 -10.80 7.98 -7.54
N LEU A 6 -10.44 7.44 -6.38
CA LEU A 6 -10.57 8.16 -5.10
C LEU A 6 -9.61 9.35 -5.00
N GLY A 7 -8.38 9.25 -5.52
CA GLY A 7 -7.39 10.32 -5.39
C GLY A 7 -7.86 11.67 -5.94
N HIS A 8 -8.35 11.71 -7.18
CA HIS A 8 -8.68 12.97 -7.86
C HIS A 8 -9.96 13.65 -7.32
N GLU A 9 -10.93 12.86 -6.84
CA GLU A 9 -12.20 13.39 -6.29
C GLU A 9 -12.08 13.78 -4.81
N LEU A 10 -11.23 13.11 -4.03
CA LEU A 10 -11.03 13.46 -2.61
C LEU A 10 -10.00 14.58 -2.37
N ASP A 11 -9.11 14.87 -3.32
CA ASP A 11 -8.07 15.89 -3.12
C ASP A 11 -8.65 17.27 -2.77
N LYS A 12 -9.80 17.65 -3.37
CA LYS A 12 -10.47 18.94 -3.11
C LYS A 12 -11.10 19.05 -1.71
N PRO A 13 -11.96 18.11 -1.26
CA PRO A 13 -12.52 18.15 0.08
C PRO A 13 -11.46 17.93 1.16
N LEU A 14 -10.45 17.06 0.95
CA LEU A 14 -9.33 16.91 1.87
C LEU A 14 -8.52 18.21 1.99
N ALA A 15 -8.16 18.84 0.86
CA ALA A 15 -7.40 20.09 0.88
C ALA A 15 -8.16 21.22 1.59
N TRP A 16 -9.49 21.29 1.41
CA TRP A 16 -10.33 22.23 2.15
C TRP A 16 -10.34 21.94 3.66
N LEU A 17 -10.45 20.67 4.06
CA LEU A 17 -10.43 20.27 5.47
C LEU A 17 -9.07 20.55 6.12
N ILE A 18 -7.97 20.25 5.42
CA ILE A 18 -6.59 20.49 5.85
C ILE A 18 -6.36 21.99 6.07
N LYS A 19 -6.78 22.84 5.12
CA LYS A 19 -6.68 24.30 5.24
C LYS A 19 -7.52 24.89 6.37
N LYS A 20 -8.62 24.22 6.74
CA LYS A 20 -9.51 24.65 7.82
C LYS A 20 -9.05 24.19 9.21
N THR A 21 -8.10 23.27 9.30
CA THR A 21 -7.67 22.63 10.56
C THR A 21 -6.20 22.93 10.88
N VAL A 22 -5.73 22.48 12.05
CA VAL A 22 -4.33 22.67 12.52
C VAL A 22 -3.32 21.83 11.70
N LEU A 23 -3.79 21.01 10.76
CA LEU A 23 -2.95 20.13 9.95
C LEU A 23 -1.90 20.88 9.11
N GLU A 24 -2.11 22.15 8.77
CA GLU A 24 -1.09 22.98 8.09
C GLU A 24 0.21 23.14 8.90
N ARG A 25 0.12 23.04 10.23
CA ARG A 25 1.25 23.21 11.16
C ARG A 25 1.94 21.90 11.52
N ILE A 26 1.30 20.76 11.26
CA ILE A 26 1.82 19.44 11.61
C ILE A 26 2.75 18.96 10.49
N HIS A 27 3.90 18.41 10.86
CA HIS A 27 4.83 17.85 9.88
C HIS A 27 4.24 16.55 9.28
N PRO A 28 4.24 16.35 7.94
CA PRO A 28 3.64 15.17 7.32
C PRO A 28 4.11 13.83 7.92
N ILE A 29 5.41 13.71 8.22
CA ILE A 29 5.98 12.53 8.91
C ILE A 29 5.28 12.20 10.23
N ALA A 30 4.82 13.19 11.00
CA ALA A 30 4.13 12.93 12.26
C ALA A 30 2.78 12.26 12.02
N LEU A 31 2.08 12.60 10.94
CA LEU A 31 0.81 11.97 10.56
C LEU A 31 1.05 10.51 10.15
N THR A 32 2.09 10.23 9.36
CA THR A 32 2.50 8.86 8.99
C THR A 32 2.81 8.01 10.23
N LEU A 33 3.53 8.56 11.22
CA LEU A 33 3.85 7.86 12.48
C LEU A 33 2.61 7.61 13.36
N ILE A 34 1.66 8.55 13.37
CA ILE A 34 0.37 8.36 14.05
C ILE A 34 -0.42 7.24 13.37
N GLY A 35 -0.47 7.21 12.04
CA GLY A 35 -1.09 6.12 11.27
C GLY A 35 -0.50 4.75 11.64
N LEU A 36 0.83 4.67 11.72
CA LEU A 36 1.53 3.46 12.16
C LEU A 36 1.15 3.05 13.60
N LEU A 37 1.07 3.99 14.53
CA LEU A 37 0.67 3.70 15.92
C LEU A 37 -0.77 3.15 15.98
N ILE A 38 -1.68 3.70 15.18
CA ILE A 38 -3.06 3.21 15.09
C ILE A 38 -3.09 1.79 14.51
N ASN A 39 -2.22 1.47 13.54
CA ASN A 39 -2.07 0.08 13.04
C ASN A 39 -1.57 -0.89 14.12
N PHE A 40 -0.69 -0.47 15.04
CA PHE A 40 -0.33 -1.29 16.20
C PHE A 40 -1.52 -1.54 17.13
N MET A 41 -2.37 -0.54 17.36
CA MET A 41 -3.61 -0.72 18.12
C MET A 41 -4.58 -1.66 17.42
N ALA A 42 -4.72 -1.55 16.09
CA ALA A 42 -5.52 -2.46 15.29
C ALA A 42 -4.99 -3.90 15.37
N ALA A 43 -3.68 -4.08 15.27
CA ALA A 43 -3.03 -5.39 15.42
C ALA A 43 -3.29 -6.01 16.80
N ALA A 44 -3.20 -5.23 17.87
CA ALA A 44 -3.56 -5.70 19.21
C ALA A 44 -5.04 -6.12 19.28
N ALA A 45 -5.95 -5.34 18.69
CA ALA A 45 -7.36 -5.69 18.61
C ALA A 45 -7.62 -6.98 17.81
N ILE A 46 -6.88 -7.23 16.72
CA ILE A 46 -6.93 -8.49 15.95
C ILE A 46 -6.53 -9.66 16.83
N ILE A 47 -5.38 -9.57 17.50
CA ILE A 47 -4.84 -10.66 18.35
C ILE A 47 -5.84 -11.01 19.47
N LEU A 48 -6.48 -10.00 20.06
CA LEU A 48 -7.49 -10.16 21.11
C LEU A 48 -8.86 -10.61 20.57
N GLY A 49 -9.07 -10.65 19.26
CA GLY A 49 -10.35 -11.02 18.63
C GLY A 49 -11.41 -9.92 18.61
N PHE A 50 -11.05 -8.66 18.89
CA PHE A 50 -11.94 -7.50 18.78
C PHE A 50 -12.07 -7.02 17.33
N TRP A 51 -12.69 -7.83 16.50
CA TRP A 51 -12.72 -7.66 15.03
C TRP A 51 -13.33 -6.34 14.54
N ILE A 52 -14.46 -5.91 15.10
CA ILE A 52 -15.08 -4.63 14.69
C ILE A 52 -14.16 -3.46 15.03
N THR A 53 -13.59 -3.44 16.24
CA THR A 53 -12.64 -2.42 16.68
C THR A 53 -11.40 -2.41 15.78
N ALA A 54 -10.85 -3.59 15.47
CA ALA A 54 -9.72 -3.71 14.55
C ALA A 54 -10.04 -3.12 13.18
N GLY A 55 -11.19 -3.48 12.59
CA GLY A 55 -11.57 -2.97 11.28
C GLY A 55 -11.78 -1.46 11.24
N VAL A 56 -12.38 -0.88 12.28
CA VAL A 56 -12.50 0.58 12.42
C VAL A 56 -11.13 1.25 12.54
N LEU A 57 -10.23 0.71 13.36
CA LEU A 57 -8.88 1.25 13.52
C LEU A 57 -8.07 1.17 12.22
N ILE A 58 -8.19 0.09 11.45
CA ILE A 58 -7.55 -0.05 10.12
C ILE A 58 -8.02 1.06 9.17
N LEU A 59 -9.33 1.35 9.12
CA LEU A 59 -9.87 2.43 8.29
C LEU A 59 -9.38 3.80 8.75
N ILE A 60 -9.31 4.03 10.07
CA ILE A 60 -8.79 5.28 10.63
C ILE A 60 -7.31 5.44 10.25
N ALA A 61 -6.48 4.40 10.42
CA ALA A 61 -5.07 4.45 10.03
C ALA A 61 -4.90 4.76 8.54
N GLY A 62 -5.65 4.08 7.67
CA GLY A 62 -5.64 4.34 6.23
C GLY A 62 -6.09 5.76 5.87
N LEU A 63 -6.98 6.37 6.65
CA LEU A 63 -7.35 7.78 6.47
C LEU A 63 -6.19 8.73 6.82
N PHE A 64 -5.44 8.46 7.89
CA PHE A 64 -4.25 9.25 8.24
C PHE A 64 -3.17 9.18 7.16
N ASP A 65 -2.97 8.01 6.55
CA ASP A 65 -2.05 7.81 5.42
C ASP A 65 -2.53 8.44 4.10
N MET A 66 -3.81 8.79 3.99
CA MET A 66 -4.29 9.61 2.87
C MET A 66 -4.11 11.10 3.16
N LEU A 67 -4.30 11.49 4.43
CA LEU A 67 -4.18 12.86 4.88
C LEU A 67 -2.74 13.37 4.83
N ASP A 68 -1.73 12.56 5.17
CA ASP A 68 -0.33 12.97 5.15
C ASP A 68 0.18 13.29 3.73
N GLY A 69 -0.17 12.46 2.73
CA GLY A 69 0.13 12.68 1.33
C GLY A 69 -0.59 13.90 0.76
N ALA A 70 -1.86 14.11 1.11
CA ALA A 70 -2.61 15.29 0.73
C ALA A 70 -2.07 16.57 1.39
N THR A 71 -1.67 16.50 2.66
CA THR A 71 -1.07 17.61 3.41
C THR A 71 0.27 18.01 2.80
N ALA A 72 1.11 17.03 2.44
CA ALA A 72 2.39 17.30 1.78
C ALA A 72 2.21 18.05 0.44
N ARG A 73 1.22 17.65 -0.37
CA ARG A 73 0.87 18.33 -1.64
C ARG A 73 0.33 19.75 -1.42
N THR A 74 -0.56 19.92 -0.44
CA THR A 74 -1.28 21.18 -0.20
C THR A 74 -0.39 22.26 0.43
N VAL A 75 0.54 21.87 1.30
CA VAL A 75 1.42 22.80 2.04
C VAL A 75 2.75 23.04 1.29
N HIS A 76 2.92 22.47 0.08
CA HIS A 76 4.16 22.51 -0.71
C HIS A 76 5.40 22.04 0.05
N LYS A 77 5.22 21.24 1.11
CA LYS A 77 6.30 20.63 1.93
C LYS A 77 6.59 19.20 1.47
N THR A 78 6.58 18.96 0.17
CA THR A 78 6.99 17.67 -0.39
C THR A 78 8.51 17.55 -0.33
N SER A 79 9.04 16.56 0.39
CA SER A 79 10.47 16.25 0.40
C SER A 79 10.70 14.83 -0.12
N SER A 80 11.79 14.61 -0.85
CA SER A 80 12.15 13.28 -1.38
C SER A 80 12.34 12.26 -0.26
N PHE A 81 12.90 12.70 0.89
CA PHE A 81 13.02 11.87 2.07
C PHE A 81 11.66 11.52 2.68
N GLY A 82 10.73 12.47 2.75
CA GLY A 82 9.38 12.24 3.26
C GLY A 82 8.64 11.18 2.44
N GLY A 83 8.68 11.28 1.10
CA GLY A 83 8.07 10.27 0.22
C GLY A 83 8.73 8.89 0.32
N PHE A 84 10.06 8.85 0.53
CA PHE A 84 10.77 7.59 0.82
C PHE A 84 10.34 7.00 2.17
N LEU A 85 10.27 7.80 3.22
CA LEU A 85 9.90 7.37 4.56
C LEU A 85 8.45 6.88 4.61
N ASP A 86 7.51 7.63 4.04
CA ASP A 86 6.10 7.25 3.88
C ASP A 86 5.99 5.88 3.22
N SER A 87 6.70 5.71 2.09
CA SER A 87 6.85 4.42 1.46
C SER A 87 7.32 3.33 2.43
N VAL A 88 8.42 3.53 3.18
CA VAL A 88 8.91 2.50 4.11
C VAL A 88 7.90 2.18 5.21
N ILE A 89 7.27 3.21 5.81
CA ILE A 89 6.30 3.06 6.88
C ILE A 89 5.05 2.31 6.40
N ASP A 90 4.60 2.52 5.16
CA ASP A 90 3.50 1.76 4.56
C ASP A 90 3.74 0.24 4.59
N ARG A 91 4.99 -0.19 4.36
CA ARG A 91 5.33 -1.63 4.43
C ARG A 91 5.27 -2.13 5.87
N TYR A 92 5.74 -1.33 6.83
CA TYR A 92 5.62 -1.70 8.25
C TYR A 92 4.15 -1.78 8.68
N SER A 93 3.32 -0.81 8.30
CA SER A 93 1.88 -0.79 8.57
C SER A 93 1.19 -2.04 8.03
N ASP A 94 1.41 -2.40 6.76
CA ASP A 94 0.85 -3.62 6.16
C ASP A 94 1.32 -4.89 6.90
N MET A 95 2.60 -4.97 7.24
CA MET A 95 3.16 -6.15 7.92
C MET A 95 2.68 -6.29 9.35
N VAL A 96 2.51 -5.19 10.10
CA VAL A 96 1.98 -5.22 11.47
C VAL A 96 0.59 -5.87 11.49
N LEU A 97 -0.28 -5.50 10.55
CA LEU A 97 -1.61 -6.10 10.43
C LEU A 97 -1.55 -7.59 10.04
N LEU A 98 -0.74 -7.95 9.04
CA LEU A 98 -0.66 -9.36 8.61
C LEU A 98 0.03 -10.26 9.63
N ILE A 99 1.05 -9.78 10.34
CA ILE A 99 1.69 -10.50 11.46
C ILE A 99 0.69 -10.71 12.58
N SER A 100 -0.16 -9.72 12.88
CA SER A 100 -1.19 -9.88 13.91
C SER A 100 -2.20 -10.98 13.56
N LEU A 101 -2.56 -11.12 12.27
CA LEU A 101 -3.37 -12.24 11.79
C LEU A 101 -2.65 -13.58 11.91
N ILE A 102 -1.37 -13.64 11.56
CA ILE A 102 -0.54 -14.85 11.75
C ILE A 102 -0.55 -15.28 13.22
N ILE A 103 -0.33 -14.34 14.15
CA ILE A 103 -0.38 -14.59 15.59
C ILE A 103 -1.77 -15.06 16.01
N TYR A 104 -2.83 -14.38 15.57
CA TYR A 104 -4.20 -14.76 15.88
C TYR A 104 -4.51 -16.20 15.43
N TYR A 105 -4.18 -16.57 14.18
CA TYR A 105 -4.41 -17.93 13.68
C TYR A 105 -3.50 -18.97 14.33
N ALA A 106 -2.31 -18.59 14.79
CA ALA A 106 -1.44 -19.45 15.59
C ALA A 106 -2.10 -19.79 16.93
N ILE A 107 -2.65 -18.79 17.64
CA ILE A 107 -3.34 -18.97 18.93
C ILE A 107 -4.58 -19.88 18.76
N GLN A 108 -5.23 -19.85 17.60
CA GLN A 108 -6.41 -20.66 17.29
C GLN A 108 -6.05 -22.05 16.69
N ASP A 109 -4.78 -22.43 16.64
CA ASP A 109 -4.28 -23.68 16.04
C ASP A 109 -4.69 -23.88 14.56
N LYS A 110 -5.00 -22.80 13.84
CA LYS A 110 -5.42 -22.84 12.42
C LYS A 110 -4.21 -22.76 11.49
N ILE A 111 -3.36 -23.80 11.51
CA ILE A 111 -2.09 -23.87 10.75
C ILE A 111 -2.27 -23.57 9.26
N PHE A 112 -3.37 -24.04 8.66
CA PHE A 112 -3.66 -23.78 7.25
C PHE A 112 -3.83 -22.28 6.95
N LEU A 113 -4.66 -21.57 7.71
CA LEU A 113 -4.90 -20.14 7.54
C LEU A 113 -3.65 -19.31 7.90
N LEU A 114 -2.90 -19.74 8.90
CA LEU A 114 -1.60 -19.15 9.23
C LEU A 114 -0.64 -19.21 8.03
N THR A 115 -0.54 -20.38 7.40
CA THR A 115 0.31 -20.60 6.23
C THR A 115 -0.14 -19.73 5.06
N LEU A 116 -1.45 -19.66 4.83
CA LEU A 116 -2.04 -18.83 3.79
C LEU A 116 -1.81 -17.32 4.04
N CYS A 117 -1.91 -16.88 5.30
CA CYS A 117 -1.60 -15.50 5.69
C CYS A 117 -0.11 -15.17 5.52
N SER A 118 0.78 -16.14 5.75
CA SER A 118 2.21 -16.00 5.51
C SER A 118 2.51 -15.84 4.01
N ILE A 119 1.83 -16.60 3.15
CA ILE A 119 1.88 -16.44 1.69
C ILE A 119 1.35 -15.06 1.29
N ALA A 120 0.20 -14.63 1.80
CA ALA A 120 -0.35 -13.29 1.53
C ALA A 120 0.60 -12.17 1.95
N SER A 121 1.34 -12.34 3.06
CA SER A 121 2.35 -11.40 3.54
C SER A 121 3.52 -11.27 2.57
N LEU A 122 4.04 -12.41 2.09
CA LEU A 122 5.09 -12.43 1.06
C LEU A 122 4.64 -11.67 -0.19
N GLY A 123 3.45 -11.97 -0.69
CA GLY A 123 2.90 -11.28 -1.86
C GLY A 123 2.74 -9.77 -1.62
N THR A 124 2.28 -9.37 -0.44
CA THR A 124 2.10 -7.96 -0.06
C THR A 124 3.41 -7.18 -0.07
N VAL A 125 4.51 -7.77 0.42
CA VAL A 125 5.86 -7.15 0.38
C VAL A 125 6.42 -7.09 -1.05
N LEU A 126 6.17 -8.11 -1.85
CA LEU A 126 6.67 -8.20 -3.23
C LEU A 126 6.03 -7.15 -4.16
N ILE A 127 4.79 -6.73 -3.93
CA ILE A 127 4.12 -5.72 -4.76
C ILE A 127 4.93 -4.41 -4.83
N PRO A 128 5.17 -3.66 -3.74
CA PRO A 128 5.94 -2.42 -3.81
C PRO A 128 7.41 -2.65 -4.21
N TYR A 129 8.00 -3.78 -3.81
CA TYR A 129 9.38 -4.14 -4.20
C TYR A 129 9.51 -4.30 -5.72
N THR A 130 8.64 -5.08 -6.35
CA THR A 130 8.68 -5.33 -7.80
C THR A 130 8.43 -4.06 -8.60
N ARG A 131 7.58 -3.16 -8.11
CA ARG A 131 7.41 -1.82 -8.73
C ARG A 131 8.69 -1.00 -8.64
N ALA A 132 9.25 -0.84 -7.43
CA ALA A 132 10.47 -0.06 -7.24
C ALA A 132 11.65 -0.64 -8.05
N LYS A 133 11.73 -1.97 -8.15
CA LYS A 133 12.76 -2.65 -8.94
C LYS A 133 12.52 -2.51 -10.45
N ALA A 134 11.28 -2.58 -10.91
CA ALA A 134 10.94 -2.35 -12.31
C ALA A 134 11.27 -0.91 -12.73
N GLU A 135 10.94 0.07 -11.89
CA GLU A 135 11.21 1.50 -12.14
C GLU A 135 12.70 1.85 -12.22
N ALA A 136 13.61 0.93 -11.85
CA ALA A 136 15.04 1.05 -12.11
C ALA A 136 15.43 0.70 -13.57
N PHE A 137 14.58 -0.02 -14.32
CA PHE A 137 14.82 -0.46 -15.69
C PHE A 137 13.85 0.16 -16.71
N ILE A 138 12.64 0.51 -16.28
CA ILE A 138 11.60 1.15 -17.10
C ILE A 138 11.16 2.46 -16.44
N PRO A 139 10.62 3.46 -17.18
CA PRO A 139 10.32 4.77 -16.61
C PRO A 139 9.22 4.74 -15.55
N GLN A 140 8.24 3.84 -15.69
CA GLN A 140 7.13 3.75 -14.75
C GLN A 140 6.46 2.38 -14.80
N CYS A 141 6.04 1.88 -13.64
CA CYS A 141 5.31 0.61 -13.52
C CYS A 141 3.99 0.82 -12.78
N ASN A 142 2.98 1.31 -13.51
CA ASN A 142 1.64 1.59 -12.98
C ASN A 142 0.62 0.48 -13.29
N VAL A 143 1.08 -0.78 -13.33
CA VAL A 143 0.18 -1.94 -13.51
C VAL A 143 -0.01 -2.69 -12.18
N GLY A 144 -1.18 -3.30 -12.03
CA GLY A 144 -1.52 -4.10 -10.86
C GLY A 144 -2.96 -3.88 -10.41
N ILE A 145 -3.58 -4.95 -9.90
CA ILE A 145 -4.98 -4.93 -9.46
C ILE A 145 -5.02 -4.64 -7.95
N MET A 146 -4.09 -5.24 -7.20
CA MET A 146 -4.03 -5.14 -5.74
C MET A 146 -3.03 -4.07 -5.32
N GLU A 147 -3.46 -2.81 -5.26
CA GLU A 147 -2.66 -1.75 -4.65
C GLU A 147 -2.94 -1.65 -3.14
N ARG A 148 -2.38 -0.63 -2.49
CA ARG A 148 -2.43 -0.50 -1.03
C ARG A 148 -3.84 -0.23 -0.52
N ALA A 149 -4.56 0.69 -1.16
CA ALA A 149 -5.93 1.04 -0.77
C ALA A 149 -6.86 -0.18 -0.81
N GLU A 150 -6.76 -0.99 -1.86
CA GLU A 150 -7.54 -2.22 -1.98
C GLU A 150 -7.24 -3.21 -0.84
N ARG A 151 -5.98 -3.37 -0.42
CA ARG A 151 -5.62 -4.22 0.73
C ARG A 151 -6.20 -3.70 2.04
N ILE A 152 -6.07 -2.41 2.31
CA ILE A 152 -6.59 -1.78 3.55
C ILE A 152 -8.11 -1.97 3.64
N ILE A 153 -8.83 -1.71 2.54
CA ILE A 153 -10.29 -1.89 2.47
C ILE A 153 -10.67 -3.36 2.71
N LEU A 154 -9.95 -4.30 2.08
CA LEU A 154 -10.21 -5.74 2.26
C LEU A 154 -9.98 -6.17 3.70
N LEU A 155 -8.86 -5.78 4.32
CA LEU A 155 -8.56 -6.11 5.72
C LEU A 155 -9.60 -5.51 6.68
N ALA A 156 -9.97 -4.25 6.48
CA ALA A 156 -11.01 -3.60 7.28
C ALA A 156 -12.38 -4.30 7.13
N ALA A 157 -12.80 -4.58 5.89
CA ALA A 157 -14.06 -5.27 5.64
C ALA A 157 -14.05 -6.71 6.20
N GLY A 158 -12.93 -7.42 6.05
CA GLY A 158 -12.71 -8.75 6.62
C GLY A 158 -12.90 -8.77 8.12
N ALA A 159 -12.39 -7.75 8.80
CA ALA A 159 -12.54 -7.60 10.25
C ALA A 159 -13.98 -7.19 10.63
N ILE A 160 -14.56 -6.17 10.01
CA ILE A 160 -15.91 -5.67 10.36
C ILE A 160 -16.99 -6.73 10.15
N PHE A 161 -16.94 -7.44 9.02
CA PHE A 161 -17.95 -8.44 8.66
C PHE A 161 -17.59 -9.86 9.14
N ASN A 162 -16.46 -10.02 9.84
CA ASN A 162 -15.97 -11.33 10.30
C ASN A 162 -15.84 -12.37 9.18
N ILE A 163 -15.35 -11.92 8.01
CA ILE A 163 -15.08 -12.75 6.82
C ILE A 163 -13.59 -12.81 6.49
N MET A 164 -12.74 -12.66 7.52
CA MET A 164 -11.28 -12.55 7.39
C MET A 164 -10.66 -13.75 6.67
N ASP A 165 -11.19 -14.96 6.91
CA ASP A 165 -10.71 -16.19 6.26
C ASP A 165 -10.83 -16.09 4.72
N ILE A 166 -11.93 -15.52 4.20
CA ILE A 166 -12.13 -15.27 2.76
C ILE A 166 -11.18 -14.18 2.27
N VAL A 167 -11.00 -13.12 3.05
CA VAL A 167 -10.10 -12.02 2.71
C VAL A 167 -8.66 -12.49 2.56
N ILE A 168 -8.19 -13.42 3.39
CA ILE A 168 -6.83 -13.96 3.30
C ILE A 168 -6.64 -14.77 2.02
N TRP A 169 -7.65 -15.54 1.59
CA TRP A 169 -7.64 -16.19 0.28
C TRP A 169 -7.52 -15.19 -0.86
N LEU A 170 -8.33 -14.13 -0.83
CA LEU A 170 -8.28 -13.07 -1.83
C LEU A 170 -6.90 -12.40 -1.84
N LEU A 171 -6.37 -12.02 -0.69
CA LEU A 171 -5.05 -11.41 -0.59
C LEU A 171 -3.99 -12.35 -1.16
N ALA A 172 -3.94 -13.62 -0.71
CA ALA A 172 -2.95 -14.58 -1.19
C ALA A 172 -2.96 -14.74 -2.71
N ILE A 173 -4.12 -14.81 -3.35
CA ILE A 173 -4.22 -14.98 -4.81
C ILE A 173 -3.91 -13.66 -5.53
N PHE A 174 -4.60 -12.57 -5.20
CA PHE A 174 -4.52 -11.32 -5.94
C PHE A 174 -3.17 -10.62 -5.77
N THR A 175 -2.48 -10.77 -4.63
CA THR A 175 -1.15 -10.20 -4.47
C THR A 175 -0.14 -10.85 -5.41
N HIS A 176 -0.18 -12.18 -5.54
CA HIS A 176 0.73 -12.91 -6.43
C HIS A 176 0.40 -12.66 -7.90
N ILE A 177 -0.89 -12.64 -8.28
CA ILE A 177 -1.30 -12.24 -9.63
C ILE A 177 -0.76 -10.84 -9.97
N THR A 178 -0.84 -9.90 -9.02
CA THR A 178 -0.32 -8.53 -9.22
C THR A 178 1.20 -8.53 -9.42
N VAL A 179 1.94 -9.34 -8.64
CA VAL A 179 3.39 -9.51 -8.79
C VAL A 179 3.75 -10.08 -10.15
N PHE A 180 3.09 -11.16 -10.59
CA PHE A 180 3.30 -11.75 -11.91
C PHE A 180 2.97 -10.78 -13.05
N HIS A 181 1.88 -10.02 -12.91
CA HIS A 181 1.51 -9.00 -13.89
C HIS A 181 2.58 -7.92 -14.01
N ARG A 182 3.16 -7.46 -12.89
CA ARG A 182 4.29 -6.50 -12.89
C ARG A 182 5.54 -7.06 -13.54
N ILE A 183 5.89 -8.32 -13.26
CA ILE A 183 7.03 -9.00 -13.89
C ILE A 183 6.84 -9.08 -15.41
N TYR A 184 5.68 -9.58 -15.85
CA TYR A 184 5.37 -9.72 -17.27
C TYR A 184 5.38 -8.38 -18.01
N TYR A 185 4.77 -7.35 -17.41
CA TYR A 185 4.76 -6.00 -17.97
C TYR A 185 6.19 -5.45 -18.12
N THR A 186 7.02 -5.62 -17.08
CA THR A 186 8.42 -5.17 -17.09
C THR A 186 9.23 -5.87 -18.17
N TRP A 187 9.10 -7.20 -18.29
CA TRP A 187 9.77 -7.98 -19.33
C TRP A 187 9.39 -7.51 -20.74
N ARG A 188 8.09 -7.30 -20.99
CA ARG A 188 7.59 -6.83 -22.30
C ARG A 188 8.12 -5.44 -22.65
N GLU A 189 8.17 -4.54 -21.67
CA GLU A 189 8.61 -3.16 -21.88
C GLU A 189 10.13 -3.07 -22.11
N ILE A 190 10.94 -3.86 -21.40
CA ILE A 190 12.38 -4.00 -21.66
C ILE A 190 12.62 -4.47 -23.10
N GLN A 191 11.95 -5.56 -23.51
CA GLN A 191 12.07 -6.10 -24.86
C GLN A 191 11.64 -5.10 -25.94
N ARG A 192 10.61 -4.30 -25.68
CA ARG A 192 10.16 -3.24 -26.60
C ARG A 192 11.23 -2.17 -26.79
N ARG A 193 11.98 -1.83 -25.74
CA ARG A 193 13.05 -0.83 -25.76
C ARG A 193 14.30 -1.33 -26.46
N GLU A 194 14.68 -2.58 -26.20
CA GLU A 194 15.82 -3.23 -26.89
C GLU A 194 15.58 -3.35 -28.40
N LYS A 195 14.32 -3.57 -28.83
CA LYS A 195 13.93 -3.65 -30.24
C LYS A 195 13.80 -2.29 -30.94
N MET A 196 13.82 -1.17 -30.22
CA MET A 196 13.95 0.14 -30.85
C MET A 196 15.44 0.40 -31.07
N PRO A 197 15.99 0.24 -32.28
CA PRO A 197 17.35 0.67 -32.54
C PRO A 197 17.41 2.15 -32.20
N CYS A 198 18.32 2.53 -31.31
CA CYS A 198 18.66 3.92 -31.06
C CYS A 198 18.87 4.57 -32.43
N SER A 199 18.01 5.51 -32.80
CA SER A 199 18.29 6.49 -33.85
C SER A 199 19.36 7.43 -33.29
N HIS A 200 20.54 6.90 -33.04
CA HIS A 200 21.74 7.62 -32.63
C HIS A 200 22.76 7.49 -33.75
N ASN A 201 22.35 7.89 -34.96
CA ASN A 201 23.23 7.96 -36.13
C ASN A 201 22.75 8.96 -37.20
N LEU A 202 22.09 10.04 -36.79
CA LEU A 202 21.82 11.18 -37.66
C LEU A 202 21.85 12.46 -36.81
N MET A 203 23.04 12.99 -36.55
CA MET A 203 23.35 14.41 -36.34
C MET A 203 24.77 14.51 -35.74
N LYS A 204 25.74 14.55 -36.65
CA LYS A 204 27.13 15.07 -36.57
C LYS A 204 28.14 14.13 -37.24
N GLY A 205 27.91 13.92 -38.54
CA GLY A 205 29.00 14.10 -39.49
C GLY A 205 29.21 15.60 -39.73
N ASP A 206 30.45 15.93 -40.10
CA ASP A 206 31.08 17.23 -40.37
C ASP A 206 32.02 17.72 -39.25
#